data_AF-A0A2P5Z918-F1
#
_entry.id   AF-A0A2P5Z918-F1
#
_cell.length_a   1.000
_cell.length_b   1.000
_cell.length_c   1.000
_cell.angle_alpha   90.00
_cell.angle_beta   90.00
_cell.angle_gamma   90.00
#
_symmetry.space_group_name_H-M   'P 1'
#
loop_
_entity.id
_entity.type
_entity.pdbx_description
1 polymer ?
#
loop_
_entity_poly.entity_id
_entity_poly.type
_entity_poly.pdbx_seq_one_letter_code
_entity_poly.pdbx_strand_id
1 'polypeptide(L)'
;MVAALSSSQTAFQARLRGLDPSVAAIAGTVIPPLLVPACDAPSALQLSDSGRWLLQVLDALDALHQAAQASRLSADALRRDQKFAPPGRPSLHLVQLRQQQAAAQQAVRRANQSLAQAATGFVRSAGLTPPPRTGPVAFVQGWIARHLG
;
A
#
# COMPACT_ATOMS: atom_id res chain seq x y z
N MET A 1 -19.14 19.58 1.78
CA MET A 1 -18.37 19.42 0.53
C MET A 1 -17.85 18.00 0.51
N VAL A 2 -18.57 17.08 -0.13
CA VAL A 2 -18.24 15.63 -0.10
C VAL A 2 -17.04 15.41 -1.02
N ALA A 3 -15.89 15.06 -0.43
CA ALA A 3 -14.69 14.75 -1.18
C ALA A 3 -14.98 13.62 -2.18
N ALA A 4 -14.70 13.86 -3.46
CA ALA A 4 -14.79 12.83 -4.49
C ALA A 4 -13.87 11.66 -4.07
N LEU A 5 -14.49 10.54 -3.71
CA LEU A 5 -13.79 9.31 -3.35
C LEU A 5 -12.98 8.88 -4.57
N SER A 6 -11.67 8.63 -4.41
CA SER A 6 -10.83 8.18 -5.54
C SER A 6 -11.36 6.86 -6.11
N SER A 7 -11.20 6.61 -7.43
CA SER A 7 -11.71 5.40 -8.09
C SER A 7 -11.31 4.10 -7.35
N SER A 8 -10.07 4.03 -6.86
CA SER A 8 -9.55 2.91 -6.05
C SER A 8 -10.28 2.72 -4.72
N GLN A 9 -10.66 3.82 -4.07
CA GLN A 9 -11.43 3.80 -2.82
C GLN A 9 -12.84 3.25 -3.04
N THR A 10 -13.50 3.65 -4.13
CA THR A 10 -14.84 3.15 -4.51
C THR A 10 -14.80 1.66 -4.83
N ALA A 11 -13.80 1.21 -5.59
CA ALA A 11 -13.62 -0.21 -5.93
C ALA A 11 -13.34 -1.07 -4.68
N PHE A 12 -12.47 -0.60 -3.80
CA PHE A 12 -12.18 -1.27 -2.52
C PHE A 12 -13.42 -1.34 -1.63
N GLN A 13 -14.17 -0.25 -1.50
CA GLN A 13 -15.41 -0.22 -0.72
C GLN A 13 -16.47 -1.17 -1.30
N ALA A 14 -16.61 -1.23 -2.62
CA ALA A 14 -17.49 -2.19 -3.28
C ALA A 14 -17.05 -3.63 -3.00
N ARG A 15 -15.75 -3.92 -3.03
CA ARG A 15 -15.19 -5.22 -2.67
C ARG A 15 -15.46 -5.58 -1.20
N LEU A 16 -15.29 -4.64 -0.27
CA LEU A 16 -15.59 -4.85 1.15
C LEU A 16 -17.08 -5.10 1.40
N ARG A 17 -17.98 -4.45 0.64
CA ARG A 17 -19.43 -4.70 0.74
C ARG A 17 -19.87 -6.04 0.17
N GLY A 18 -19.12 -6.57 -0.81
CA GLY A 18 -19.36 -7.88 -1.40
C GLY A 18 -18.82 -9.05 -0.55
N LEU A 19 -17.85 -8.80 0.33
CA LEU A 19 -17.46 -9.73 1.38
C LEU A 19 -18.57 -9.74 2.44
N ASP A 20 -19.03 -10.93 2.84
CA ASP A 20 -20.14 -11.11 3.78
C ASP A 20 -19.97 -10.17 5.00
N PRO A 21 -21.00 -9.43 5.45
CA PRO A 21 -20.91 -8.56 6.63
C PRO A 21 -20.52 -9.35 7.89
N SER A 22 -20.71 -10.68 7.87
CA SER A 22 -20.14 -11.56 8.86
C SER A 22 -18.62 -11.53 8.82
N VAL A 23 -17.91 -11.42 7.69
CA VAL A 23 -16.42 -11.26 7.58
C VAL A 23 -15.93 -9.99 8.28
N ALA A 24 -16.72 -8.92 8.28
CA ALA A 24 -16.45 -7.72 9.08
C ALA A 24 -16.71 -7.95 10.60
N ALA A 25 -17.33 -9.07 10.97
CA ALA A 25 -17.76 -9.44 12.31
C ALA A 25 -17.49 -10.92 12.67
N ILE A 26 -16.53 -11.64 12.03
CA ILE A 26 -16.36 -13.09 12.24
C ILE A 26 -15.77 -13.27 13.64
N ALA A 27 -16.67 -13.68 14.53
CA ALA A 27 -16.50 -14.50 15.72
C ALA A 27 -15.36 -14.09 16.66
N GLY A 28 -15.75 -13.32 17.69
CA GLY A 28 -15.02 -13.23 18.94
C GLY A 28 -13.94 -12.16 18.96
N THR A 29 -14.32 -10.92 19.25
CA THR A 29 -13.46 -9.87 19.84
C THR A 29 -12.25 -9.30 19.07
N VAL A 30 -11.89 -9.68 17.83
CA VAL A 30 -10.56 -9.26 17.26
C VAL A 30 -10.55 -8.78 15.79
N ILE A 31 -11.65 -8.29 15.21
CA ILE A 31 -11.64 -7.69 13.87
C ILE A 31 -12.15 -6.23 13.94
N PRO A 32 -11.36 -5.23 13.51
CA PRO A 32 -11.80 -3.84 13.56
C PRO A 32 -12.92 -3.60 12.55
N PRO A 33 -13.94 -2.78 12.89
CA PRO A 33 -14.98 -2.43 11.93
C PRO A 33 -14.35 -1.61 10.80
N LEU A 34 -14.28 -2.17 9.59
CA LEU A 34 -13.73 -1.50 8.40
C LEU A 34 -14.76 -0.58 7.72
N LEU A 35 -16.04 -0.87 7.93
CA LEU A 35 -17.18 -0.09 7.46
C LEU A 35 -18.04 0.30 8.66
N VAL A 36 -18.56 1.53 8.63
CA VAL A 36 -19.48 2.08 9.63
C VAL A 36 -20.68 2.74 8.92
N PRO A 37 -21.88 2.76 9.53
CA PRO A 37 -23.01 3.51 8.99
C PRO A 37 -22.66 4.99 8.83
N ALA A 38 -23.07 5.60 7.71
CA ALA A 38 -22.91 7.03 7.49
C ALA A 38 -23.79 7.81 8.47
N CYS A 39 -23.25 8.89 9.03
CA CYS A 39 -24.01 9.77 9.93
C CYS A 39 -25.28 10.35 9.27
N ASP A 40 -25.22 10.63 7.96
CA ASP A 40 -26.31 11.27 7.22
C ASP A 40 -27.33 10.28 6.61
N ALA A 41 -26.98 8.99 6.54
CA ALA A 41 -27.82 7.95 5.97
C ALA A 41 -27.44 6.58 6.54
N PRO A 42 -28.17 6.04 7.52
CA PRO A 42 -27.81 4.79 8.20
C PRO A 42 -27.84 3.56 7.28
N SER A 43 -28.50 3.65 6.11
CA SER A 43 -28.48 2.65 5.04
C SER A 43 -27.23 2.72 4.14
N ALA A 44 -26.43 3.79 4.24
CA ALA A 44 -25.19 3.95 3.50
C ALA A 44 -23.99 3.60 4.39
N LEU A 45 -23.18 2.61 3.99
CA LEU A 45 -21.93 2.27 4.70
C LEU A 45 -20.78 3.14 4.21
N GLN A 46 -20.01 3.76 5.11
CA GLN A 46 -18.76 4.49 4.83
C GLN A 46 -17.55 3.77 5.41
N LEU A 47 -16.36 4.09 4.92
CA LEU A 47 -15.10 3.59 5.49
C LEU A 47 -14.87 4.21 6.88
N SER A 48 -14.62 3.34 7.86
CA SER A 48 -14.14 3.73 9.18
C SER A 48 -12.70 4.25 9.12
N ASP A 49 -12.19 4.80 10.22
CA ASP A 49 -10.79 5.23 10.31
C ASP A 49 -9.80 4.08 10.05
N SER A 50 -10.06 2.91 10.63
CA SER A 50 -9.25 1.71 10.38
C SER A 50 -9.36 1.25 8.91
N GLY A 51 -10.55 1.35 8.30
CA GLY A 51 -10.73 1.12 6.86
C GLY A 51 -9.92 2.08 5.99
N ARG A 52 -9.84 3.36 6.37
CA ARG A 52 -9.04 4.37 5.65
C ARG A 52 -7.54 4.11 5.78
N TRP A 53 -7.07 3.74 6.97
CA TRP A 53 -5.67 3.36 7.17
C TRP A 53 -5.30 2.09 6.39
N LEU A 54 -6.21 1.10 6.35
CA LEU A 54 -6.02 -0.11 5.56
C LEU A 54 -5.91 0.19 4.07
N LEU A 55 -6.72 1.10 3.53
CA LEU A 55 -6.57 1.58 2.15
C LEU A 55 -5.18 2.15 1.91
N GLN A 56 -4.69 3.01 2.80
CA GLN A 56 -3.34 3.57 2.67
C GLN A 56 -2.25 2.51 2.73
N VAL A 57 -2.44 1.44 3.51
CA VAL A 57 -1.53 0.29 3.50
C VAL A 57 -1.51 -0.38 2.13
N LEU A 58 -2.68 -0.63 1.54
CA LEU A 58 -2.78 -1.26 0.22
C LEU A 58 -2.17 -0.38 -0.88
N ASP A 59 -2.47 0.93 -0.88
CA ASP A 59 -1.88 1.88 -1.82
C ASP A 59 -0.34 1.92 -1.68
N ALA A 60 0.18 1.89 -0.45
CA ALA A 60 1.61 1.86 -0.21
C ALA A 60 2.28 0.54 -0.64
N LEU A 61 1.58 -0.59 -0.51
CA LEU A 61 2.05 -1.89 -1.02
C LEU A 61 2.10 -1.90 -2.55
N ASP A 62 1.08 -1.37 -3.22
CA ASP A 62 1.05 -1.25 -4.68
C ASP A 62 2.15 -0.31 -5.19
N ALA A 63 2.31 0.85 -4.55
CA ALA A 63 3.40 1.78 -4.86
C ALA A 63 4.78 1.14 -4.66
N LEU A 64 4.95 0.33 -3.61
CA LEU A 64 6.19 -0.41 -3.36
C LEU A 64 6.45 -1.44 -4.46
N HIS A 65 5.42 -2.18 -4.87
CA HIS A 65 5.52 -3.16 -5.96
C HIS A 65 5.94 -2.48 -7.27
N GLN A 66 5.26 -1.40 -7.66
CA GLN A 66 5.56 -0.63 -8.87
C GLN A 66 6.99 -0.06 -8.83
N ALA A 67 7.40 0.52 -7.70
CA ALA A 67 8.74 1.08 -7.55
C ALA A 67 9.84 -0.01 -7.60
N ALA A 68 9.58 -1.18 -7.02
CA ALA A 68 10.50 -2.31 -7.09
C ALA A 68 10.64 -2.85 -8.52
N GLN A 69 9.54 -2.93 -9.28
CA GLN A 69 9.57 -3.28 -10.70
C GLN A 69 10.38 -2.27 -11.52
N ALA A 70 10.10 -0.97 -11.36
CA ALA A 70 10.84 0.10 -12.06
C ALA A 70 12.34 0.07 -11.73
N SER A 71 12.70 -0.22 -10.47
CA SER A 71 14.09 -0.37 -10.06
C SER A 71 14.78 -1.55 -10.72
N ARG A 72 14.08 -2.69 -10.89
CA ARG A 72 14.61 -3.86 -11.62
C ARG A 72 14.81 -3.55 -13.11
N LEU A 73 13.81 -2.97 -13.76
CA LEU A 73 13.86 -2.64 -15.19
C LEU A 73 14.99 -1.65 -15.50
N SER A 74 15.16 -0.61 -14.69
CA SER A 74 16.25 0.36 -14.86
C SER A 74 17.64 -0.25 -14.62
N ALA A 75 17.77 -1.16 -13.65
CA ALA A 75 19.02 -1.88 -13.41
C ALA A 75 19.39 -2.81 -14.59
N ASP A 76 18.40 -3.52 -15.15
CA ASP A 76 18.62 -4.40 -16.30
C ASP A 76 18.95 -3.61 -17.58
N ALA A 77 18.31 -2.46 -17.80
CA ALA A 77 18.67 -1.54 -18.87
C ALA A 77 20.12 -1.02 -18.71
N LEU A 78 20.50 -0.58 -17.51
CA LEU A 78 21.86 -0.13 -17.24
C LEU A 78 22.90 -1.23 -17.45
N ARG A 79 22.61 -2.47 -17.04
CA ARG A 79 23.53 -3.60 -17.23
C ARG A 79 23.75 -3.91 -18.71
N ARG A 80 22.68 -3.84 -19.53
CA ARG A 80 22.77 -4.04 -20.98
C ARG A 80 23.56 -2.94 -21.66
N ASP A 81 23.26 -1.69 -21.34
CA ASP A 81 23.81 -0.54 -22.06
C ASP A 81 25.25 -0.21 -21.64
N GLN A 82 25.62 -0.47 -20.38
CA GLN A 82 27.00 -0.29 -19.92
C GLN A 82 27.97 -1.25 -20.62
N LYS A 83 27.53 -2.45 -21.02
CA LYS A 83 28.38 -3.41 -21.74
C LYS A 83 28.88 -2.87 -23.08
N PHE A 84 28.09 -2.00 -23.73
CA PHE A 84 28.37 -1.44 -25.04
C PHE A 84 28.81 0.03 -25.00
N ALA A 85 29.02 0.57 -23.80
CA ALA A 85 29.43 1.96 -23.63
C ALA A 85 30.90 2.13 -24.06
N PRO A 86 31.20 3.00 -25.04
CA PRO A 86 32.57 3.27 -25.45
C PRO A 86 33.36 3.92 -24.29
N PRO A 87 34.67 3.64 -24.16
CA PRO A 87 35.50 4.27 -23.15
C PRO A 87 35.59 5.77 -23.41
N GLY A 88 35.13 6.59 -22.45
CA GLY A 88 35.06 8.05 -22.60
C GLY A 88 33.88 8.68 -21.87
N ARG A 89 33.37 9.80 -22.40
CA ARG A 89 32.28 10.57 -21.78
C ARG A 89 30.98 9.73 -21.77
N PRO A 90 30.27 9.62 -20.64
CA PRO A 90 29.03 8.86 -20.58
C PRO A 90 28.00 9.43 -21.55
N SER A 91 27.34 8.54 -22.30
CA SER A 91 26.26 8.94 -23.20
C SER A 91 25.10 9.54 -22.40
N LEU A 92 24.39 10.49 -23.00
CA LEU A 92 23.22 11.13 -22.40
C LEU A 92 22.18 10.09 -21.97
N HIS A 93 22.02 9.01 -22.74
CA HIS A 93 21.16 7.87 -22.43
C HIS A 93 21.53 7.18 -21.10
N LEU A 94 22.82 6.88 -20.87
CA LEU A 94 23.26 6.28 -19.62
C LEU A 94 23.05 7.19 -18.41
N VAL A 95 23.18 8.51 -18.60
CA VAL A 95 22.88 9.49 -17.56
C VAL A 95 21.38 9.48 -17.22
N GLN A 96 20.51 9.47 -18.22
CA GLN A 96 19.06 9.36 -18.03
C GLN A 96 18.68 8.05 -17.32
N LEU A 97 19.27 6.92 -17.71
CA LEU A 97 19.02 5.64 -17.05
C LEU A 97 19.44 5.63 -15.57
N ARG A 98 20.57 6.26 -15.22
CA ARG A 98 20.98 6.42 -13.82
C ARG A 98 20.04 7.33 -13.04
N GLN A 99 19.55 8.41 -13.65
CA GLN A 99 18.54 9.26 -13.03
C GLN A 99 17.23 8.50 -12.79
N GLN A 100 16.78 7.69 -13.75
CA GLN A 100 15.62 6.82 -13.59
C GLN A 100 15.83 5.80 -12.46
N GLN A 101 17.02 5.20 -12.37
CA GLN A 101 17.35 4.28 -11.28
C GLN A 101 17.32 4.98 -9.92
N ALA A 102 17.91 6.18 -9.82
CA ALA A 102 17.88 6.98 -8.59
C ALA A 102 16.45 7.37 -8.20
N ALA A 103 15.62 7.79 -9.16
CA ALA A 103 14.22 8.10 -8.93
C ALA A 103 13.43 6.86 -8.46
N ALA A 104 13.65 5.70 -9.06
CA ALA A 104 13.03 4.44 -8.64
C ALA A 104 13.45 4.06 -7.20
N GLN A 105 14.72 4.20 -6.84
CA GLN A 105 15.19 3.97 -5.47
C GLN A 105 14.56 4.94 -4.46
N GLN A 106 14.42 6.21 -4.83
CA GLN A 106 13.71 7.19 -3.98
C GLN A 106 12.24 6.82 -3.82
N ALA A 107 11.57 6.38 -4.88
CA ALA A 107 10.19 5.90 -4.84
C ALA A 107 10.03 4.70 -3.89
N VAL A 108 10.95 3.72 -3.94
CA VAL A 108 10.96 2.59 -3.00
C VAL A 108 11.08 3.06 -1.55
N ARG A 109 11.98 4.01 -1.26
CA ARG A 109 12.14 4.54 0.12
C ARG A 109 10.87 5.25 0.59
N ARG A 110 10.25 6.07 -0.25
CA ARG A 110 8.99 6.77 0.05
C ARG A 110 7.84 5.78 0.29
N ALA A 111 7.72 4.77 -0.55
CA ALA A 111 6.69 3.73 -0.40
C ALA A 111 6.86 2.96 0.91
N ASN A 112 8.10 2.59 1.28
CA ASN A 112 8.36 1.95 2.58
C ASN A 112 8.00 2.85 3.77
N GLN A 113 8.32 4.14 3.71
CA GLN A 113 7.97 5.08 4.76
C GLN A 113 6.44 5.23 4.89
N SER A 114 5.75 5.37 3.76
CA SER A 114 4.28 5.43 3.71
C SER A 114 3.66 4.14 4.26
N LEU A 115 4.19 2.97 3.89
CA LEU A 115 3.73 1.68 4.39
C LEU A 115 3.91 1.55 5.91
N ALA A 116 5.06 1.96 6.45
CA ALA A 116 5.32 1.92 7.88
C ALA A 116 4.37 2.85 8.66
N GLN A 117 4.12 4.06 8.15
CA GLN A 117 3.18 5.00 8.73
C GLN A 117 1.74 4.45 8.69
N ALA A 118 1.30 3.97 7.53
CA ALA A 118 -0.04 3.46 7.34
C ALA A 118 -0.30 2.20 8.18
N ALA A 119 0.67 1.28 8.26
CA ALA A 119 0.55 0.07 9.09
C ALA A 119 0.44 0.42 10.58
N THR A 120 1.24 1.39 11.05
CA THR A 120 1.16 1.87 12.44
C THR A 120 -0.18 2.55 12.73
N GLY A 121 -0.68 3.37 11.79
CA GLY A 121 -1.98 4.01 11.87
C GLY A 121 -3.13 3.00 11.90
N PHE A 122 -3.06 1.95 11.08
CA PHE A 122 -4.03 0.87 11.06
C PHE A 122 -4.03 0.12 12.39
N VAL A 123 -2.88 -0.35 12.88
CA VAL A 123 -2.78 -1.07 14.17
C VAL A 123 -3.38 -0.23 15.31
N ARG A 124 -3.06 1.06 15.36
CA ARG A 124 -3.58 1.98 16.38
C ARG A 124 -5.10 2.20 16.27
N SER A 125 -5.59 2.53 15.08
CA SER A 125 -7.02 2.80 14.86
C SER A 125 -7.90 1.56 14.98
N ALA A 126 -7.34 0.39 14.70
CA ALA A 126 -7.99 -0.90 14.82
C ALA A 126 -7.96 -1.47 16.25
N GLY A 127 -7.26 -0.82 17.20
CA GLY A 127 -7.06 -1.36 18.55
C GLY A 127 -6.30 -2.69 18.58
N LEU A 128 -5.53 -3.00 17.53
CA LEU A 128 -4.80 -4.25 17.42
C LEU A 128 -3.49 -4.15 18.20
N THR A 129 -3.11 -5.24 18.86
CA THR A 129 -1.82 -5.35 19.54
C THR A 129 -0.93 -6.35 18.79
N PRO A 130 0.13 -5.88 18.09
CA PRO A 130 1.06 -6.78 17.43
C PRO A 130 1.77 -7.69 18.43
N PRO A 131 2.03 -8.96 18.09
CA PRO A 131 2.84 -9.84 18.94
C PRO A 131 4.23 -9.24 19.22
N PRO A 132 4.85 -9.58 20.37
CA PRO A 132 6.20 -9.15 20.66
C PRO A 132 7.14 -9.60 19.55
N ARG A 133 8.07 -8.72 19.14
CA ARG A 133 9.04 -8.91 18.04
C ARG A 133 8.46 -8.88 16.62
N THR A 134 7.17 -8.63 16.44
CA THR A 134 6.57 -8.42 15.11
C THR A 134 6.35 -6.93 14.87
N GLY A 135 7.03 -6.38 13.85
CA GLY A 135 6.82 -4.98 13.45
C GLY A 135 5.42 -4.75 12.86
N PRO A 136 4.88 -3.51 12.93
CA PRO A 136 3.53 -3.20 12.44
C PRO A 136 3.30 -3.61 10.98
N VAL A 137 4.27 -3.40 10.09
CA VAL A 137 4.15 -3.78 8.68
C VAL A 137 3.96 -5.29 8.50
N ALA A 138 4.81 -6.10 9.14
CA ALA A 138 4.74 -7.56 9.04
C ALA A 138 3.45 -8.11 9.66
N PHE A 139 3.02 -7.54 10.79
CA PHE A 139 1.75 -7.89 11.41
C PHE A 139 0.57 -7.61 10.48
N VAL A 140 0.49 -6.41 9.92
CA VAL A 140 -0.62 -6.01 9.03
C VAL A 140 -0.63 -6.82 7.74
N GLN A 141 0.53 -7.11 7.15
CA GLN A 141 0.62 -7.99 5.98
C GLN A 141 0.08 -9.40 6.27
N GLY A 142 0.45 -9.98 7.43
CA GLY A 142 -0.08 -11.27 7.85
C GLY A 142 -1.59 -11.23 8.16
N TRP A 143 -2.06 -10.12 8.72
CA TRP A 143 -3.49 -9.89 8.96
C TRP A 143 -4.27 -9.80 7.64
N ILE A 144 -3.77 -9.04 6.65
CA ILE A 144 -4.36 -8.91 5.31
C ILE A 144 -4.42 -10.29 4.65
N ALA A 145 -3.32 -11.05 4.65
CA ALA A 145 -3.28 -12.37 4.02
C ALA A 145 -4.26 -13.37 4.66
N ARG A 146 -4.58 -13.22 5.96
CA ARG A 146 -5.51 -14.09 6.68
C ARG A 146 -6.99 -13.74 6.47
N HIS A 147 -7.30 -12.46 6.26
CA HIS A 147 -8.69 -11.97 6.26
C HIS A 147 -9.18 -11.41 4.91
N LEU A 148 -8.26 -11.06 4.00
CA LEU A 148 -8.56 -10.45 2.70
C LEU A 148 -8.04 -11.26 1.50
N GLY A 149 -7.22 -12.29 1.75
CA GLY A 149 -6.75 -13.27 0.77
C GLY A 149 -7.57 -14.55 0.82
#